data_AF-A0AAV6UKE2-F1
#
_entry.id   AF-A0AAV6UKE2-F1
#
_cell.length_a   1.000
_cell.length_b   1.000
_cell.length_c   1.000
_cell.angle_alpha   90.00
_cell.angle_beta   90.00
_cell.angle_gamma   90.00
#
_symmetry.space_group_name_H-M   'P 1'
#
loop_
_entity.id
_entity.type
_entity.pdbx_description
1 polymer ?
#
loop_
_entity_poly.entity_id
_entity_poly.type
_entity_poly.pdbx_seq_one_letter_code
_entity_poly.pdbx_strand_id
1 'polypeptide(L)'
;MVKWAEHQKSLQRVHRIKELPHRKHSLRRFKRFRQEYKNTSIVFDDPLFKEQWYLLNTGQTGSPPENDINVFPVWESGITGKGVRISVLDDGIDPGCEEVADNYDSMSSEDFSYIHRKFIPVAENSHGTYCAAIAAGVANNGICGVGVAYDAKIGGVRILDGPVTDVQEAIALVHALDYVDIYTASWGPNDDGKTTAGPGKLAKLAFEKGVTEGRGGRGSIYAWAAGNGGRHLDNCNMDGYASSPYTLTIGALTADGRSAYYSEPCAAVIASTYVGGSHTPLNARNFKRERRKIKVVVPEGRGRCRQTFQGTSAAAPMAAGAIALALQANPRLGWRDVQHILVRTSRVPDSGESGWKVNAAGHHFHLKAGFGVLDAEAMVKAARGWKNVGQLIKWTSQKVTDKKILLPHNSASIPLLVQKSTMKPNHCIDLLESVVATVGIADVPYGDIELFLVSPSGTRSQILTRRPHDNTSHQLAHWDFLTLHFWGEDPEGWWTLVVSNHADRRVGVLESFSLTLRGTKLRYS
;
A
#
# COMPACT_ATOMS: atom_id res chain seq x y z
N MET A 1 -41.97 -5.15 -3.43
CA MET A 1 -41.63 -4.61 -4.76
C MET A 1 -40.38 -3.74 -4.59
N VAL A 2 -39.18 -4.31 -4.75
CA VAL A 2 -37.91 -3.62 -4.45
C VAL A 2 -37.46 -2.86 -5.70
N LYS A 3 -37.65 -1.55 -5.72
CA LYS A 3 -37.06 -0.64 -6.71
C LYS A 3 -35.80 -0.01 -6.12
N TRP A 4 -34.67 -0.70 -6.20
CA TRP A 4 -33.34 -0.09 -6.01
C TRP A 4 -32.32 -0.79 -6.90
N ALA A 5 -32.43 -0.57 -8.21
CA ALA A 5 -31.27 -0.69 -9.09
C ALA A 5 -30.68 0.72 -9.22
N GLU A 6 -29.74 1.07 -8.33
CA GLU A 6 -28.89 2.24 -8.58
C GLU A 6 -28.12 1.96 -9.89
N HIS A 7 -28.22 2.88 -10.84
CA HIS A 7 -27.60 2.74 -12.15
C HIS A 7 -26.08 2.61 -11.99
N GLN A 8 -25.51 1.47 -12.34
CA GLN A 8 -24.08 1.21 -12.26
C GLN A 8 -23.34 2.12 -13.25
N LYS A 9 -22.36 2.88 -12.76
CA LYS A 9 -21.44 3.64 -13.61
C LYS A 9 -20.17 2.83 -13.80
N SER A 10 -19.75 2.66 -15.05
CA SER A 10 -18.43 2.13 -15.34
C SER A 10 -17.38 3.23 -15.14
N LEU A 11 -16.28 2.87 -14.50
CA LEU A 11 -15.15 3.74 -14.23
C LEU A 11 -13.89 3.14 -14.87
N GLN A 12 -13.02 4.01 -15.38
CA GLN A 12 -11.70 3.59 -15.82
C GLN A 12 -10.80 3.41 -14.60
N ARG A 13 -10.10 2.28 -14.55
CA ARG A 13 -9.05 1.99 -13.58
C ARG A 13 -7.75 1.82 -14.33
N VAL A 14 -6.67 2.35 -13.78
CA VAL A 14 -5.36 2.29 -14.42
C VAL A 14 -4.40 1.45 -13.58
N HIS A 15 -3.63 0.60 -14.24
CA HIS A 15 -2.49 -0.06 -13.62
C HIS A 15 -1.41 0.97 -13.28
N ARG A 16 -0.74 0.80 -12.14
CA ARG A 16 0.33 1.69 -11.69
C ARG A 16 1.69 1.24 -12.25
N ILE A 17 1.87 1.33 -13.57
CA ILE A 17 3.11 0.88 -14.26
C ILE A 17 3.99 2.07 -14.67
N LYS A 18 5.31 1.90 -14.61
CA LYS A 18 6.25 2.81 -15.27
C LYS A 18 7.37 2.08 -16.02
N GLU A 19 7.34 2.09 -17.35
CA GLU A 19 8.36 1.45 -18.20
C GLU A 19 9.54 2.37 -18.57
N LEU A 20 10.71 1.77 -18.82
CA LEU A 20 11.91 2.43 -19.35
C LEU A 20 12.52 1.58 -20.49
N PRO A 21 13.10 2.20 -21.54
CA PRO A 21 13.64 1.47 -22.69
C PRO A 21 14.89 0.61 -22.38
N HIS A 22 14.97 -0.57 -23.00
CA HIS A 22 16.01 -1.59 -22.83
C HIS A 22 17.26 -1.37 -23.73
N ARG A 23 18.47 -1.60 -23.17
CA ARG A 23 19.73 -1.92 -23.93
C ARG A 23 20.74 -2.71 -23.07
N LYS A 24 21.41 -3.71 -23.65
CA LYS A 24 22.32 -4.67 -23.00
C LYS A 24 23.76 -4.15 -22.86
N HIS A 25 24.46 -4.57 -21.79
CA HIS A 25 25.91 -4.92 -21.68
C HIS A 25 26.53 -4.70 -20.28
N SER A 26 27.68 -5.36 -20.09
CA SER A 26 28.21 -6.10 -18.93
C SER A 26 28.98 -5.32 -17.86
N LEU A 27 29.15 -5.98 -16.71
CA LEU A 27 29.81 -5.52 -15.49
C LEU A 27 31.11 -6.31 -15.21
N ARG A 28 32.05 -5.68 -14.50
CA ARG A 28 33.18 -6.39 -13.86
C ARG A 28 33.45 -5.85 -12.44
N ARG A 29 33.39 -6.81 -11.50
CA ARG A 29 34.16 -7.00 -10.25
C ARG A 29 33.89 -6.08 -9.05
N PHE A 30 33.71 -6.67 -7.86
CA PHE A 30 34.51 -6.35 -6.66
C PHE A 30 34.39 -7.43 -5.56
N LYS A 31 35.47 -7.60 -4.77
CA LYS A 31 35.78 -8.74 -3.85
C LYS A 31 35.83 -8.30 -2.37
N ARG A 32 34.71 -8.09 -1.67
CA ARG A 32 34.80 -7.93 -0.20
C ARG A 32 33.61 -8.42 0.65
N PHE A 33 32.51 -8.85 0.05
CA PHE A 33 31.33 -9.39 0.77
C PHE A 33 31.27 -10.94 0.79
N ARG A 34 32.31 -11.61 0.29
CA ARG A 34 32.37 -13.06 0.10
C ARG A 34 32.48 -13.88 1.40
N GLN A 35 32.24 -13.29 2.57
CA GLN A 35 32.50 -13.92 3.87
C GLN A 35 31.21 -14.25 4.65
N GLU A 36 30.13 -13.46 4.51
CA GLU A 36 28.80 -13.84 5.02
C GLU A 36 28.04 -14.75 4.04
N TYR A 37 28.13 -14.50 2.73
CA TYR A 37 27.57 -15.38 1.69
C TYR A 37 28.28 -16.75 1.58
N LYS A 38 29.44 -16.94 2.22
CA LYS A 38 30.13 -18.25 2.20
C LYS A 38 29.51 -19.28 3.16
N ASN A 39 28.60 -18.85 4.03
CA ASN A 39 27.99 -19.70 5.05
C ASN A 39 26.46 -19.84 4.91
N THR A 40 25.83 -19.27 3.87
CA THR A 40 24.40 -19.48 3.62
C THR A 40 24.20 -20.83 2.94
N SER A 41 23.25 -21.63 3.44
CA SER A 41 22.95 -22.95 2.87
C SER A 41 22.01 -22.89 1.66
N ILE A 42 21.35 -21.75 1.43
CA ILE A 42 20.38 -21.57 0.35
C ILE A 42 21.09 -21.07 -0.91
N VAL A 43 21.00 -21.87 -1.97
CA VAL A 43 21.49 -21.54 -3.31
C VAL A 43 20.32 -21.72 -4.27
N PHE A 44 19.93 -20.63 -4.92
CA PHE A 44 18.95 -20.63 -6.01
C PHE A 44 19.65 -20.83 -7.35
N ASP A 45 19.12 -21.72 -8.20
CA ASP A 45 19.61 -21.89 -9.58
C ASP A 45 19.04 -20.85 -10.56
N ASP A 46 18.09 -20.03 -10.09
CA ASP A 46 17.42 -19.00 -10.86
C ASP A 46 18.42 -17.92 -11.33
N PRO A 47 18.58 -17.73 -12.65
CA PRO A 47 19.72 -17.03 -13.23
C PRO A 47 19.81 -15.53 -12.89
N LEU A 48 18.68 -14.92 -12.53
CA LEU A 48 18.56 -13.50 -12.18
C LEU A 48 18.38 -13.24 -10.69
N PHE A 49 18.41 -14.26 -9.81
CA PHE A 49 18.33 -14.05 -8.36
C PHE A 49 19.38 -13.04 -7.87
N LYS A 50 20.61 -13.13 -8.38
CA LYS A 50 21.71 -12.18 -8.08
C LYS A 50 21.38 -10.71 -8.42
N GLU A 51 20.43 -10.47 -9.31
CA GLU A 51 19.98 -9.13 -9.73
C GLU A 51 18.84 -8.60 -8.83
N GLN A 52 18.18 -9.48 -8.06
CA GLN A 52 17.10 -9.15 -7.13
C GLN A 52 17.64 -8.59 -5.81
N TRP A 53 18.36 -7.46 -5.91
CA TRP A 53 18.96 -6.79 -4.75
C TRP A 53 17.95 -6.43 -3.66
N TYR A 54 16.68 -6.25 -4.01
CA TYR A 54 15.60 -5.98 -3.05
C TYR A 54 15.28 -7.17 -2.12
N LEU A 55 15.72 -8.39 -2.47
CA LEU A 55 15.65 -9.59 -1.62
C LEU A 55 16.96 -9.83 -0.87
N LEU A 56 18.09 -9.52 -1.52
CA LEU A 56 19.42 -9.64 -0.93
C LEU A 56 20.39 -8.63 -1.53
N ASN A 57 20.66 -7.55 -0.79
CA ASN A 57 21.50 -6.44 -1.23
C ASN A 57 22.91 -6.57 -0.64
N THR A 58 23.83 -7.07 -1.45
CA THR A 58 25.26 -7.15 -1.11
C THR A 58 26.04 -5.93 -1.62
N GLY A 59 25.37 -4.84 -1.98
CA GLY A 59 25.95 -3.67 -2.64
C GLY A 59 26.18 -3.86 -4.15
N GLN A 60 25.55 -4.86 -4.78
CA GLN A 60 25.76 -5.23 -6.19
C GLN A 60 25.33 -4.14 -7.18
N THR A 61 24.49 -3.20 -6.75
CA THR A 61 24.01 -2.05 -7.55
C THR A 61 24.86 -0.78 -7.33
N GLY A 62 25.80 -0.80 -6.38
CA GLY A 62 26.53 0.37 -5.91
C GLY A 62 25.78 1.21 -4.87
N SER A 63 24.58 0.79 -4.48
CA SER A 63 23.85 1.33 -3.32
C SER A 63 24.35 0.70 -2.01
N PRO A 64 24.02 1.29 -0.84
CA PRO A 64 24.37 0.68 0.45
C PRO A 64 23.88 -0.76 0.55
N PRO A 65 24.68 -1.69 1.11
CA PRO A 65 24.23 -3.06 1.40
C PRO A 65 23.10 -3.03 2.45
N GLU A 66 22.37 -4.14 2.60
CA GLU A 66 21.25 -4.32 3.56
C GLU A 66 20.01 -3.44 3.31
N ASN A 67 20.05 -2.57 2.30
CA ASN A 67 18.87 -1.94 1.71
C ASN A 67 18.08 -2.98 0.88
N ASP A 68 17.52 -3.95 1.58
CA ASP A 68 16.62 -5.00 1.09
C ASP A 68 15.52 -5.26 2.15
N ILE A 69 14.56 -6.13 1.84
CA ILE A 69 13.45 -6.44 2.75
C ILE A 69 13.80 -7.42 3.89
N ASN A 70 15.08 -7.79 4.04
CA ASN A 70 15.59 -8.74 5.04
C ASN A 70 14.84 -10.09 5.05
N VAL A 71 14.66 -10.69 3.86
CA VAL A 71 13.92 -11.96 3.71
C VAL A 71 14.79 -13.20 3.90
N PHE A 72 16.09 -13.09 3.67
CA PHE A 72 16.98 -14.25 3.62
C PHE A 72 17.02 -15.07 4.92
N PRO A 73 17.11 -14.45 6.12
CA PRO A 73 17.05 -15.20 7.39
C PRO A 73 15.72 -15.93 7.61
N VAL A 74 14.62 -15.44 7.00
CA VAL A 74 13.30 -16.09 7.07
C VAL A 74 13.32 -17.41 6.29
N TRP A 75 13.85 -17.38 5.07
CA TRP A 75 14.02 -18.58 4.23
C TRP A 75 14.96 -19.60 4.89
N GLU A 76 16.06 -19.16 5.50
CA GLU A 76 16.97 -20.03 6.26
C GLU A 76 16.27 -20.73 7.44
N SER A 77 15.21 -20.13 7.98
CA SER A 77 14.38 -20.74 9.02
C SER A 77 13.29 -21.68 8.50
N GLY A 78 13.24 -21.95 7.19
CA GLY A 78 12.27 -22.84 6.55
C GLY A 78 10.89 -22.22 6.32
N ILE A 79 10.78 -20.88 6.40
CA ILE A 79 9.55 -20.14 6.13
C ILE A 79 9.64 -19.54 4.73
N THR A 80 8.73 -19.93 3.85
CA THR A 80 8.78 -19.74 2.40
C THR A 80 7.43 -19.33 1.80
N GLY A 81 6.40 -19.17 2.64
CA GLY A 81 5.02 -18.86 2.26
C GLY A 81 4.10 -20.07 2.19
N LYS A 82 4.64 -21.28 2.40
CA LYS A 82 3.91 -22.54 2.26
C LYS A 82 2.60 -22.55 3.05
N GLY A 83 1.51 -22.89 2.35
CA GLY A 83 0.17 -23.03 2.93
C GLY A 83 -0.70 -21.77 2.93
N VAL A 84 -0.10 -20.61 2.61
CA VAL A 84 -0.79 -19.33 2.42
C VAL A 84 -1.21 -19.18 0.96
N ARG A 85 -2.40 -18.61 0.71
CA ARG A 85 -2.86 -18.30 -0.66
C ARG A 85 -3.02 -16.80 -0.88
N ILE A 86 -2.41 -16.33 -1.96
CA ILE A 86 -2.41 -14.93 -2.40
C ILE A 86 -3.24 -14.83 -3.68
N SER A 87 -4.07 -13.80 -3.81
CA SER A 87 -4.80 -13.48 -5.04
C SER A 87 -4.42 -12.10 -5.55
N VAL A 88 -3.98 -12.04 -6.81
CA VAL A 88 -3.65 -10.78 -7.51
C VAL A 88 -4.90 -10.25 -8.19
N LEU A 89 -5.42 -9.10 -7.77
CA LEU A 89 -6.57 -8.45 -8.40
C LEU A 89 -6.07 -7.51 -9.50
N ASP A 90 -6.08 -7.93 -10.77
CA ASP A 90 -5.40 -7.19 -11.85
C ASP A 90 -5.94 -7.51 -13.27
N ASP A 91 -5.08 -7.53 -14.30
CA ASP A 91 -5.38 -7.92 -15.69
C ASP A 91 -5.29 -9.44 -15.96
N GLY A 92 -5.13 -10.22 -14.90
CA GLY A 92 -5.02 -11.68 -14.93
C GLY A 92 -3.60 -12.19 -14.66
N ILE A 93 -3.48 -13.49 -14.46
CA ILE A 93 -2.20 -14.20 -14.36
C ILE A 93 -2.17 -15.23 -15.47
N ASP A 94 -1.06 -15.30 -16.20
CA ASP A 94 -0.80 -16.37 -17.16
C ASP A 94 -0.43 -17.67 -16.42
N PRO A 95 -1.34 -18.66 -16.32
CA PRO A 95 -1.03 -19.92 -15.64
C PRO A 95 0.00 -20.76 -16.41
N GLY A 96 0.23 -20.46 -17.69
CA GLY A 96 1.27 -21.08 -18.51
C GLY A 96 2.65 -20.43 -18.34
N CYS A 97 2.75 -19.35 -17.56
CA CYS A 97 4.04 -18.75 -17.24
C CYS A 97 4.82 -19.68 -16.32
N GLU A 98 5.94 -20.22 -16.80
CA GLU A 98 6.80 -21.16 -16.07
C GLU A 98 7.28 -20.62 -14.69
N GLU A 99 7.39 -19.29 -14.55
CA GLU A 99 7.77 -18.62 -13.30
C GLU A 99 6.67 -18.66 -12.23
N VAL A 100 5.43 -18.98 -12.61
CA VAL A 100 4.25 -18.93 -11.73
C VAL A 100 3.49 -20.25 -11.71
N ALA A 101 3.63 -21.09 -12.75
CA ALA A 101 2.79 -22.27 -13.00
C ALA A 101 2.69 -23.25 -11.82
N ASP A 102 3.79 -23.59 -11.16
CA ASP A 102 3.77 -24.56 -10.05
C ASP A 102 3.08 -24.03 -8.79
N ASN A 103 3.10 -22.71 -8.63
CA ASN A 103 2.42 -22.01 -7.54
C ASN A 103 1.00 -21.57 -7.91
N TYR A 104 0.64 -21.61 -9.20
CA TYR A 104 -0.67 -21.19 -9.66
C TYR A 104 -1.78 -21.98 -8.97
N ASP A 105 -2.82 -21.26 -8.56
CA ASP A 105 -3.97 -21.81 -7.86
C ASP A 105 -5.27 -21.33 -8.51
N SER A 106 -5.94 -22.27 -9.19
CA SER A 106 -7.20 -22.01 -9.88
C SER A 106 -8.34 -21.67 -8.93
N MET A 107 -8.30 -22.12 -7.67
CA MET A 107 -9.36 -21.79 -6.70
C MET A 107 -9.23 -20.37 -6.15
N SER A 108 -8.04 -19.78 -6.25
CA SER A 108 -7.78 -18.38 -5.92
C SER A 108 -7.90 -17.46 -7.16
N SER A 109 -8.42 -17.97 -8.28
CA SER A 109 -8.42 -17.28 -9.57
C SER A 109 -9.82 -17.19 -10.18
N GLU A 110 -10.10 -16.11 -10.88
CA GLU A 110 -11.34 -15.91 -11.63
C GLU A 110 -11.11 -15.00 -12.82
N ASP A 111 -11.70 -15.34 -13.97
CA ASP A 111 -11.59 -14.52 -15.16
C ASP A 111 -12.89 -13.75 -15.38
N PHE A 112 -12.99 -12.54 -14.83
CA PHE A 112 -14.07 -11.62 -15.16
C PHE A 112 -13.76 -10.81 -16.44
N SER A 113 -13.13 -11.38 -17.47
CA SER A 113 -13.01 -10.73 -18.79
C SER A 113 -14.22 -10.96 -19.69
N TYR A 114 -15.05 -11.99 -19.40
CA TYR A 114 -16.30 -12.26 -20.15
C TYR A 114 -17.33 -11.12 -20.06
N ILE A 115 -17.16 -10.20 -19.10
CA ILE A 115 -17.96 -8.98 -18.95
C ILE A 115 -17.45 -7.83 -19.84
N HIS A 116 -16.24 -7.93 -20.41
CA HIS A 116 -15.65 -6.94 -21.29
C HIS A 116 -15.93 -7.30 -22.76
N ARG A 117 -16.21 -6.29 -23.60
CA ARG A 117 -16.55 -6.49 -25.03
C ARG A 117 -15.38 -7.00 -25.89
N LYS A 118 -14.14 -6.95 -25.37
CA LYS A 118 -12.93 -7.34 -26.09
C LYS A 118 -12.14 -8.30 -25.21
N PHE A 119 -11.98 -9.54 -25.68
CA PHE A 119 -11.06 -10.51 -25.07
C PHE A 119 -9.63 -10.14 -25.45
N ILE A 120 -8.82 -9.78 -24.46
CA ILE A 120 -7.36 -9.65 -24.62
C ILE A 120 -6.75 -10.98 -24.14
N PRO A 121 -5.84 -11.64 -24.86
CA PRO A 121 -5.17 -12.82 -24.32
C PRO A 121 -4.38 -12.45 -23.05
N VAL A 122 -4.42 -13.29 -22.01
CA VAL A 122 -3.66 -13.04 -20.77
C VAL A 122 -2.16 -12.90 -21.04
N ALA A 123 -1.62 -13.58 -22.07
CA ALA A 123 -0.23 -13.41 -22.51
C ALA A 123 0.11 -12.00 -23.05
N GLU A 124 -0.89 -11.19 -23.42
CA GLU A 124 -0.74 -9.78 -23.80
C GLU A 124 -0.91 -8.82 -22.60
N ASN A 125 -1.45 -9.33 -21.48
CA ASN A 125 -1.66 -8.66 -20.19
C ASN A 125 -0.68 -9.17 -19.14
N SER A 126 0.44 -8.47 -19.06
CA SER A 126 1.60 -8.96 -18.30
C SER A 126 1.64 -8.49 -16.85
N HIS A 127 0.78 -7.54 -16.44
CA HIS A 127 0.97 -6.84 -15.18
C HIS A 127 0.62 -7.69 -13.95
N GLY A 128 -0.49 -8.41 -13.97
CA GLY A 128 -0.87 -9.34 -12.91
C GLY A 128 0.12 -10.50 -12.79
N THR A 129 0.62 -11.02 -13.92
CA THR A 129 1.70 -12.03 -13.94
C THR A 129 3.01 -11.49 -13.33
N TYR A 130 3.39 -10.25 -13.61
CA TYR A 130 4.54 -9.60 -12.96
C TYR A 130 4.35 -9.50 -11.45
N CYS A 131 3.17 -9.08 -10.99
CA CYS A 131 2.86 -8.98 -9.56
C CYS A 131 2.87 -10.36 -8.88
N ALA A 132 2.33 -11.38 -9.54
CA ALA A 132 2.32 -12.76 -9.07
C ALA A 132 3.75 -13.30 -8.89
N ALA A 133 4.63 -13.10 -9.87
CA ALA A 133 6.02 -13.52 -9.81
C ALA A 133 6.79 -12.82 -8.68
N ILE A 134 6.53 -11.53 -8.41
CA ILE A 134 7.15 -10.82 -7.28
C ILE A 134 6.71 -11.42 -5.94
N ALA A 135 5.41 -11.70 -5.79
CA ALA A 135 4.86 -12.21 -4.53
C ALA A 135 5.27 -13.67 -4.28
N ALA A 136 5.12 -14.54 -5.27
CA ALA A 136 5.19 -15.99 -5.14
C ALA A 136 5.71 -16.69 -6.42
N GLY A 137 6.61 -16.06 -7.17
CA GLY A 137 7.35 -16.72 -8.24
C GLY A 137 8.10 -17.96 -7.74
N VAL A 138 8.07 -19.02 -8.55
CA VAL A 138 8.68 -20.32 -8.27
C VAL A 138 10.18 -20.15 -8.09
N ALA A 139 10.75 -20.86 -7.12
CA ALA A 139 12.19 -20.91 -6.91
C ALA A 139 12.79 -22.21 -7.46
N ASN A 140 14.06 -22.19 -7.84
CA ASN A 140 14.83 -23.33 -8.31
C ASN A 140 14.24 -24.00 -9.57
N ASN A 141 13.72 -23.20 -10.50
CA ASN A 141 13.22 -23.68 -11.79
C ASN A 141 14.18 -23.33 -12.97
N GLY A 142 15.32 -22.69 -12.68
CA GLY A 142 16.27 -22.22 -13.69
C GLY A 142 15.78 -21.06 -14.56
N ILE A 143 14.70 -20.38 -14.18
CA ILE A 143 14.05 -19.30 -14.93
C ILE A 143 14.06 -18.03 -14.06
N CYS A 144 14.17 -16.88 -14.73
CA CYS A 144 14.15 -15.55 -14.13
C CYS A 144 14.73 -15.46 -12.69
N GLY A 145 13.89 -15.29 -11.67
CA GLY A 145 14.28 -15.03 -10.29
C GLY A 145 13.41 -15.80 -9.30
N VAL A 146 13.26 -15.25 -8.10
CA VAL A 146 12.51 -15.90 -7.00
C VAL A 146 11.48 -14.93 -6.44
N GLY A 147 10.28 -15.43 -6.13
CA GLY A 147 9.26 -14.68 -5.39
C GLY A 147 9.58 -14.57 -3.91
N VAL A 148 9.04 -13.55 -3.23
CA VAL A 148 9.25 -13.37 -1.78
C VAL A 148 8.77 -14.60 -0.98
N ALA A 149 7.59 -15.11 -1.33
CA ALA A 149 6.94 -16.27 -0.74
C ALA A 149 6.83 -17.39 -1.78
N TYR A 150 7.98 -17.91 -2.20
CA TYR A 150 8.11 -18.83 -3.34
C TYR A 150 7.45 -20.21 -3.18
N ASP A 151 6.90 -20.57 -2.02
CA ASP A 151 6.07 -21.77 -1.81
C ASP A 151 4.59 -21.42 -1.51
N ALA A 152 4.21 -20.14 -1.54
CA ALA A 152 2.81 -19.75 -1.41
C ALA A 152 2.03 -20.10 -2.68
N LYS A 153 0.72 -20.34 -2.54
CA LYS A 153 -0.18 -20.45 -3.69
C LYS A 153 -0.58 -19.07 -4.19
N ILE A 154 -0.65 -18.92 -5.51
CA ILE A 154 -0.91 -17.63 -6.17
C ILE A 154 -2.01 -17.79 -7.21
N GLY A 155 -3.09 -17.04 -7.04
CA GLY A 155 -4.19 -16.94 -8.00
C GLY A 155 -4.34 -15.51 -8.52
N GLY A 156 -5.18 -15.35 -9.54
CA GLY A 156 -5.38 -14.08 -10.23
C GLY A 156 -6.85 -13.84 -10.52
N VAL A 157 -7.36 -12.70 -10.11
CA VAL A 157 -8.69 -12.22 -10.47
C VAL A 157 -8.54 -11.15 -11.53
N ARG A 158 -9.01 -11.47 -12.73
CA ARG A 158 -8.89 -10.63 -13.91
C ARG A 158 -10.10 -9.70 -14.03
N ILE A 159 -9.89 -8.41 -13.79
CA ILE A 159 -10.94 -7.37 -13.84
C ILE A 159 -10.56 -6.15 -14.67
N LEU A 160 -9.28 -5.93 -14.97
CA LEU A 160 -8.77 -4.67 -15.52
C LEU A 160 -8.66 -4.59 -17.06
N ASP A 161 -9.26 -5.52 -17.82
CA ASP A 161 -9.23 -5.47 -19.30
C ASP A 161 -10.12 -4.39 -19.94
N GLY A 162 -10.73 -3.55 -19.11
CA GLY A 162 -11.68 -2.55 -19.56
C GLY A 162 -12.29 -1.77 -18.40
N PRO A 163 -13.29 -0.91 -18.69
CA PRO A 163 -14.00 -0.16 -17.66
C PRO A 163 -14.63 -1.09 -16.62
N VAL A 164 -14.43 -0.79 -15.33
CA VAL A 164 -14.92 -1.61 -14.21
C VAL A 164 -16.06 -0.90 -13.49
N THR A 165 -17.10 -1.64 -13.10
CA THR A 165 -18.24 -1.16 -12.30
C THR A 165 -18.05 -1.48 -10.81
N ASP A 166 -18.79 -0.79 -9.94
CA ASP A 166 -18.74 -1.02 -8.48
C ASP A 166 -19.08 -2.46 -8.09
N VAL A 167 -20.05 -3.10 -8.76
CA VAL A 167 -20.37 -4.53 -8.55
C VAL A 167 -19.17 -5.43 -8.88
N GLN A 168 -18.45 -5.16 -9.96
CA GLN A 168 -17.32 -5.97 -10.40
C GLN A 168 -16.14 -5.84 -9.45
N GLU A 169 -15.85 -4.61 -9.00
CA GLU A 169 -14.87 -4.35 -7.94
C GLU A 169 -15.26 -5.11 -6.67
N ALA A 170 -16.53 -5.02 -6.25
CA ALA A 170 -17.01 -5.69 -5.04
C ALA A 170 -16.84 -7.21 -5.09
N ILE A 171 -17.23 -7.85 -6.20
CA ILE A 171 -17.11 -9.31 -6.36
C ILE A 171 -15.64 -9.74 -6.35
N ALA A 172 -14.76 -9.00 -7.03
CA ALA A 172 -13.33 -9.32 -7.07
C ALA A 172 -12.67 -9.21 -5.69
N LEU A 173 -13.04 -8.19 -4.91
CA LEU A 173 -12.53 -7.97 -3.55
C LEU A 173 -12.89 -9.09 -2.55
N VAL A 174 -13.89 -9.92 -2.85
CA VAL A 174 -14.32 -11.04 -2.00
C VAL A 174 -14.34 -12.38 -2.75
N HIS A 175 -13.68 -12.48 -3.90
CA HIS A 175 -13.59 -13.73 -4.62
C HIS A 175 -12.86 -14.78 -3.77
N ALA A 176 -13.45 -15.97 -3.63
CA ALA A 176 -12.92 -17.07 -2.81
C ALA A 176 -12.58 -16.66 -1.36
N LEU A 177 -13.43 -15.83 -0.73
CA LEU A 177 -13.17 -15.19 0.56
C LEU A 177 -12.83 -16.14 1.73
N ASP A 178 -13.42 -17.33 1.76
CA ASP A 178 -13.16 -18.35 2.79
C ASP A 178 -11.84 -19.11 2.56
N TYR A 179 -11.23 -18.93 1.40
CA TYR A 179 -10.07 -19.69 0.94
C TYR A 179 -8.81 -18.84 0.79
N VAL A 180 -8.91 -17.63 0.22
CA VAL A 180 -7.80 -16.69 0.00
C VAL A 180 -7.41 -15.97 1.30
N ASP A 181 -6.11 -15.88 1.56
CA ASP A 181 -5.58 -15.17 2.73
C ASP A 181 -5.30 -13.70 2.44
N ILE A 182 -4.63 -13.43 1.32
CA ILE A 182 -4.10 -12.11 0.99
C ILE A 182 -4.56 -11.73 -0.41
N TYR A 183 -5.13 -10.55 -0.56
CA TYR A 183 -5.37 -9.92 -1.85
C TYR A 183 -4.31 -8.84 -2.06
N THR A 184 -3.74 -8.78 -3.26
CA THR A 184 -2.83 -7.70 -3.66
C THR A 184 -3.37 -6.98 -4.88
N ALA A 185 -3.35 -5.65 -4.85
CA ALA A 185 -3.89 -4.82 -5.92
C ALA A 185 -3.01 -3.58 -6.14
N SER A 186 -2.85 -3.23 -7.40
CA SER A 186 -1.97 -2.13 -7.82
C SER A 186 -2.65 -1.20 -8.83
N TRP A 187 -3.93 -0.92 -8.58
CA TRP A 187 -4.82 -0.11 -9.40
C TRP A 187 -5.63 0.85 -8.53
N GLY A 188 -6.22 1.86 -9.15
CA GLY A 188 -6.99 2.90 -8.47
C GLY A 188 -7.54 3.91 -9.47
N PRO A 189 -7.91 5.11 -9.01
CA PRO A 189 -8.13 6.28 -9.86
C PRO A 189 -6.88 6.65 -10.68
N ASN A 190 -7.00 7.63 -11.58
CA ASN A 190 -5.85 8.13 -12.32
C ASN A 190 -4.91 8.91 -11.40
N ASP A 191 -3.63 8.56 -11.45
CA ASP A 191 -2.54 9.20 -10.69
C ASP A 191 -2.06 10.53 -11.34
N ASP A 192 -3.01 11.43 -11.64
CA ASP A 192 -2.78 12.64 -12.45
C ASP A 192 -2.67 13.94 -11.64
N GLY A 193 -2.72 13.85 -10.31
CA GLY A 193 -2.65 15.03 -9.43
C GLY A 193 -3.92 15.86 -9.41
N LYS A 194 -5.05 15.33 -9.92
CA LYS A 194 -6.35 16.03 -9.94
C LYS A 194 -7.54 15.13 -9.71
N THR A 195 -7.45 13.85 -10.04
CA THR A 195 -8.55 12.91 -9.87
C THR A 195 -8.80 12.67 -8.38
N THR A 196 -10.07 12.56 -8.01
CA THR A 196 -10.51 12.16 -6.68
C THR A 196 -11.60 11.12 -6.86
N ALA A 197 -11.33 9.89 -6.44
CA ALA A 197 -12.28 8.80 -6.54
C ALA A 197 -11.92 7.66 -5.58
N GLY A 198 -12.87 6.78 -5.32
CA GLY A 198 -12.69 5.66 -4.41
C GLY A 198 -13.68 4.54 -4.71
N PRO A 199 -13.73 3.52 -3.84
CA PRO A 199 -14.70 2.44 -3.96
C PRO A 199 -16.12 2.97 -3.92
N GLY A 200 -16.97 2.44 -4.78
CA GLY A 200 -18.40 2.64 -4.68
C GLY A 200 -18.98 1.93 -3.45
N LYS A 201 -20.30 1.96 -3.31
CA LYS A 201 -20.98 1.46 -2.11
C LYS A 201 -20.74 -0.04 -1.93
N LEU A 202 -20.79 -0.81 -3.01
CA LEU A 202 -20.63 -2.26 -2.96
C LEU A 202 -19.17 -2.64 -2.69
N ALA A 203 -18.21 -1.97 -3.33
CA ALA A 203 -16.80 -2.20 -3.07
C ALA A 203 -16.41 -1.84 -1.63
N LYS A 204 -16.99 -0.78 -1.04
CA LYS A 204 -16.83 -0.48 0.40
C LYS A 204 -17.36 -1.61 1.29
N LEU A 205 -18.57 -2.10 1.00
CA LEU A 205 -19.16 -3.24 1.74
C LEU A 205 -18.35 -4.52 1.54
N ALA A 206 -17.75 -4.72 0.37
CA ALA A 206 -16.88 -5.86 0.08
C ALA A 206 -15.61 -5.83 0.92
N PHE A 207 -14.95 -4.67 1.07
CA PHE A 207 -13.84 -4.54 2.02
C PHE A 207 -14.27 -4.86 3.46
N GLU A 208 -15.41 -4.32 3.90
CA GLU A 208 -15.93 -4.58 5.26
C GLU A 208 -16.23 -6.05 5.49
N LYS A 209 -16.88 -6.70 4.52
CA LYS A 209 -17.11 -8.14 4.52
C LYS A 209 -15.79 -8.90 4.57
N GLY A 210 -14.82 -8.51 3.74
CA GLY A 210 -13.52 -9.14 3.65
C GLY A 210 -12.77 -9.18 4.97
N VAL A 211 -12.64 -8.03 5.62
CA VAL A 211 -11.94 -7.92 6.91
C VAL A 211 -12.71 -8.49 8.11
N THR A 212 -14.01 -8.77 7.95
CA THR A 212 -14.86 -9.28 9.03
C THR A 212 -15.07 -10.79 8.94
N GLU A 213 -15.25 -11.33 7.74
CA GLU A 213 -15.63 -12.72 7.51
C GLU A 213 -14.47 -13.57 6.94
N GLY A 214 -13.59 -12.96 6.15
CA GLY A 214 -12.48 -13.66 5.50
C GLY A 214 -11.57 -14.41 6.47
N ARG A 215 -10.94 -15.50 5.99
CA ARG A 215 -10.01 -16.33 6.77
C ARG A 215 -10.62 -16.87 8.07
N GLY A 216 -11.92 -17.21 8.04
CA GLY A 216 -12.67 -17.69 9.19
C GLY A 216 -12.82 -16.62 10.29
N GLY A 217 -13.15 -15.39 9.90
CA GLY A 217 -13.33 -14.25 10.80
C GLY A 217 -12.04 -13.55 11.27
N ARG A 218 -10.87 -13.97 10.78
CA ARG A 218 -9.59 -13.26 11.03
C ARG A 218 -9.44 -12.02 10.15
N GLY A 219 -10.23 -11.95 9.08
CA GLY A 219 -10.24 -10.91 8.08
C GLY A 219 -9.19 -11.13 7.00
N SER A 220 -9.61 -10.95 5.75
CA SER A 220 -8.73 -10.88 4.60
C SER A 220 -7.77 -9.71 4.71
N ILE A 221 -6.57 -9.89 4.14
CA ILE A 221 -5.54 -8.86 4.13
C ILE A 221 -5.45 -8.28 2.73
N TYR A 222 -5.57 -6.96 2.60
CA TYR A 222 -5.52 -6.26 1.32
C TYR A 222 -4.23 -5.43 1.20
N ALA A 223 -3.23 -5.92 0.49
CA ALA A 223 -2.03 -5.13 0.16
C ALA A 223 -2.30 -4.25 -1.06
N TRP A 224 -2.10 -2.93 -0.92
CA TRP A 224 -2.46 -1.96 -1.96
C TRP A 224 -1.29 -1.06 -2.30
N ALA A 225 -1.07 -0.80 -3.58
CA ALA A 225 -0.05 0.15 -4.01
C ALA A 225 -0.44 1.59 -3.61
N ALA A 226 0.53 2.42 -3.20
CA ALA A 226 0.26 3.81 -2.82
C ALA A 226 -0.09 4.71 -4.01
N GLY A 227 0.49 4.51 -5.20
CA GLY A 227 0.30 5.40 -6.36
C GLY A 227 1.60 5.85 -6.99
N ASN A 228 1.56 6.20 -8.28
CA ASN A 228 2.69 6.62 -9.09
C ASN A 228 2.64 8.10 -9.51
N GLY A 229 1.67 8.86 -8.99
CA GLY A 229 1.39 10.27 -9.28
C GLY A 229 2.33 11.24 -8.58
N GLY A 230 3.38 10.78 -7.90
CA GLY A 230 4.31 11.66 -7.17
C GLY A 230 4.97 12.73 -8.05
N ARG A 231 5.16 12.48 -9.36
CA ARG A 231 5.64 13.50 -10.33
C ARG A 231 4.58 14.55 -10.67
N HIS A 232 3.31 14.18 -10.56
CA HIS A 232 2.15 15.02 -10.79
C HIS A 232 1.69 15.71 -9.49
N LEU A 233 2.48 15.62 -8.42
CA LEU A 233 2.15 16.16 -7.11
C LEU A 233 0.79 15.65 -6.61
N ASP A 234 0.48 14.38 -6.91
CA ASP A 234 -0.72 13.72 -6.41
C ASP A 234 -0.56 13.33 -4.93
N ASN A 235 -1.68 12.93 -4.31
CA ASN A 235 -1.73 12.52 -2.92
C ASN A 235 -2.64 11.30 -2.79
N CYS A 236 -2.11 10.20 -2.26
CA CYS A 236 -2.84 8.95 -2.16
C CYS A 236 -4.03 8.98 -1.18
N ASN A 237 -4.24 10.04 -0.39
CA ASN A 237 -5.51 10.23 0.32
C ASN A 237 -6.68 10.62 -0.61
N MET A 238 -6.41 11.01 -1.85
CA MET A 238 -7.41 11.30 -2.88
C MET A 238 -7.80 10.05 -3.69
N ASP A 239 -7.17 8.92 -3.38
CA ASP A 239 -7.54 7.57 -3.80
C ASP A 239 -8.18 6.82 -2.63
N GLY A 240 -9.51 6.65 -2.67
CA GLY A 240 -10.27 5.98 -1.62
C GLY A 240 -9.99 4.48 -1.46
N TYR A 241 -9.24 3.84 -2.36
CA TYR A 241 -8.76 2.47 -2.19
C TYR A 241 -7.49 2.46 -1.34
N ALA A 242 -6.50 3.28 -1.72
CA ALA A 242 -5.26 3.46 -0.97
C ALA A 242 -5.48 4.16 0.39
N SER A 243 -6.53 4.96 0.55
CA SER A 243 -6.89 5.59 1.82
C SER A 243 -7.99 4.86 2.59
N SER A 244 -8.29 3.62 2.23
CA SER A 244 -9.20 2.77 2.99
C SER A 244 -8.53 2.30 4.29
N PRO A 245 -9.20 2.35 5.46
CA PRO A 245 -8.64 1.79 6.69
C PRO A 245 -8.55 0.25 6.67
N TYR A 246 -9.05 -0.40 5.61
CA TYR A 246 -9.03 -1.84 5.41
C TYR A 246 -7.89 -2.32 4.49
N THR A 247 -7.16 -1.40 3.86
CA THR A 247 -6.01 -1.70 3.00
C THR A 247 -4.69 -1.41 3.71
N LEU A 248 -3.65 -2.13 3.31
CA LEU A 248 -2.26 -1.92 3.69
C LEU A 248 -1.59 -1.18 2.54
N THR A 249 -1.52 0.14 2.62
CA THR A 249 -1.02 0.98 1.54
C THR A 249 0.50 1.05 1.55
N ILE A 250 1.12 0.55 0.49
CA ILE A 250 2.57 0.31 0.40
C ILE A 250 3.22 1.31 -0.56
N GLY A 251 4.15 2.10 -0.03
CA GLY A 251 4.97 3.03 -0.80
C GLY A 251 6.20 2.38 -1.44
N ALA A 252 6.95 3.17 -2.21
CA ALA A 252 8.11 2.70 -2.97
C ALA A 252 9.41 3.39 -2.56
N LEU A 253 10.44 2.59 -2.29
CA LEU A 253 11.80 3.05 -2.00
C LEU A 253 12.79 2.69 -3.12
N THR A 254 13.76 3.58 -3.27
CA THR A 254 14.93 3.39 -4.13
C THR A 254 15.96 2.47 -3.47
N ALA A 255 16.91 1.95 -4.25
CA ALA A 255 18.01 1.14 -3.71
C ALA A 255 18.89 1.90 -2.69
N ASP A 256 18.85 3.23 -2.70
CA ASP A 256 19.59 4.06 -1.76
C ASP A 256 18.86 4.31 -0.43
N GLY A 257 17.69 3.69 -0.19
CA GLY A 257 16.92 3.89 1.05
C GLY A 257 15.92 5.04 1.00
N ARG A 258 15.99 5.89 -0.03
CA ARG A 258 15.13 7.08 -0.16
C ARG A 258 13.82 6.81 -0.85
N SER A 259 12.79 7.62 -0.57
CA SER A 259 11.51 7.56 -1.28
C SER A 259 11.68 7.73 -2.80
N ALA A 260 10.97 6.92 -3.58
CA ALA A 260 11.00 7.04 -5.04
C ALA A 260 10.20 8.27 -5.51
N TYR A 261 10.67 8.95 -6.56
CA TYR A 261 10.04 10.19 -7.04
C TYR A 261 8.57 10.00 -7.46
N TYR A 262 8.22 8.80 -7.94
CA TYR A 262 6.87 8.46 -8.39
C TYR A 262 5.95 8.07 -7.22
N SER A 263 6.49 7.66 -6.07
CA SER A 263 5.67 7.28 -4.92
C SER A 263 4.87 8.50 -4.43
N GLU A 264 3.57 8.32 -4.31
CA GLU A 264 2.67 9.35 -3.79
C GLU A 264 2.81 9.51 -2.27
N PRO A 265 2.84 10.75 -1.76
CA PRO A 265 2.77 11.02 -0.33
C PRO A 265 1.32 10.99 0.17
N CYS A 266 1.05 10.30 1.28
CA CYS A 266 -0.15 10.53 2.08
C CYS A 266 -0.03 9.91 3.47
N ALA A 267 -0.92 10.29 4.39
CA ALA A 267 -0.93 9.77 5.75
C ALA A 267 -1.51 8.35 5.89
N ALA A 268 -1.97 7.76 4.78
CA ALA A 268 -2.47 6.39 4.71
C ALA A 268 -1.38 5.34 4.42
N VAL A 269 -0.18 5.74 3.99
CA VAL A 269 0.92 4.80 3.73
C VAL A 269 1.34 4.16 5.06
N ILE A 270 1.28 2.83 5.14
CA ILE A 270 1.64 2.10 6.38
C ILE A 270 3.11 1.70 6.37
N ALA A 271 3.64 1.27 5.23
CA ALA A 271 5.03 0.86 5.08
C ALA A 271 5.45 1.00 3.61
N SER A 272 6.71 0.73 3.31
CA SER A 272 7.23 0.68 1.94
C SER A 272 8.11 -0.54 1.70
N THR A 273 8.41 -0.80 0.43
CA THR A 273 9.39 -1.79 0.00
C THR A 273 10.39 -1.21 -1.01
N TYR A 274 11.49 -1.94 -1.20
CA TYR A 274 12.51 -1.61 -2.16
C TYR A 274 12.10 -2.06 -3.57
N VAL A 275 11.81 -1.10 -4.44
CA VAL A 275 11.42 -1.36 -5.85
C VAL A 275 12.29 -0.60 -6.85
N GLY A 276 13.28 0.15 -6.34
CA GLY A 276 14.25 0.88 -7.14
C GLY A 276 13.69 2.18 -7.71
N GLY A 277 14.35 2.67 -8.74
CA GLY A 277 14.09 4.01 -9.28
C GLY A 277 15.11 5.02 -8.76
N SER A 278 14.66 6.25 -8.59
CA SER A 278 15.49 7.37 -8.12
C SER A 278 14.63 8.31 -7.28
N HIS A 279 15.26 9.04 -6.36
CA HIS A 279 14.54 9.94 -5.47
C HIS A 279 13.98 11.18 -6.21
N THR A 280 14.68 11.62 -7.25
CA THR A 280 14.24 12.68 -8.16
C THR A 280 14.07 12.13 -9.56
N PRO A 281 13.18 12.68 -10.41
CA PRO A 281 13.02 12.22 -11.79
C PRO A 281 14.35 12.15 -12.55
N LEU A 282 14.53 11.07 -13.31
CA LEU A 282 15.74 10.88 -14.12
C LEU A 282 15.78 11.87 -15.29
N ASN A 283 16.98 12.38 -15.58
CA ASN A 283 17.31 13.10 -16.80
C ASN A 283 18.34 12.29 -17.60
N ALA A 284 18.62 12.71 -18.84
CA ALA A 284 19.55 12.00 -19.72
C ALA A 284 20.96 11.81 -19.11
N ARG A 285 21.38 12.71 -18.20
CA ARG A 285 22.71 12.68 -17.57
C ARG A 285 22.81 11.63 -16.46
N ASN A 286 21.79 11.46 -15.62
CA ASN A 286 21.82 10.50 -14.52
C ASN A 286 21.24 9.12 -14.87
N PHE A 287 20.50 8.99 -15.98
CA PHE A 287 19.84 7.74 -16.39
C PHE A 287 20.80 6.53 -16.42
N LYS A 288 21.98 6.67 -17.04
CA LYS A 288 22.95 5.57 -17.14
C LYS A 288 23.42 5.05 -15.77
N ARG A 289 23.55 5.96 -14.79
CA ARG A 289 24.00 5.63 -13.43
C ARG A 289 22.88 4.95 -12.65
N GLU A 290 21.69 5.53 -12.66
CA GLU A 290 20.57 5.06 -11.83
C GLU A 290 19.87 3.82 -12.42
N ARG A 291 19.97 3.55 -13.74
CA ARG A 291 19.33 2.37 -14.34
C ARG A 291 19.78 1.05 -13.70
N ARG A 292 21.02 0.98 -13.19
CA ARG A 292 21.53 -0.22 -12.49
C ARG A 292 20.81 -0.49 -11.17
N LYS A 293 20.11 0.49 -10.62
CA LYS A 293 19.30 0.40 -9.39
C LYS A 293 17.82 0.11 -9.66
N ILE A 294 17.41 0.05 -10.94
CA ILE A 294 16.04 -0.24 -11.37
C ILE A 294 16.02 -1.70 -11.83
N LYS A 295 15.77 -2.63 -10.91
CA LYS A 295 16.02 -4.06 -11.13
C LYS A 295 14.90 -5.03 -10.73
N VAL A 296 13.63 -4.63 -10.61
CA VAL A 296 12.59 -5.63 -10.29
C VAL A 296 12.46 -6.62 -11.46
N VAL A 297 12.75 -7.89 -11.15
CA VAL A 297 12.77 -9.00 -12.10
C VAL A 297 11.38 -9.58 -12.22
N VAL A 298 10.88 -9.69 -13.46
CA VAL A 298 9.54 -10.21 -13.77
C VAL A 298 9.57 -11.00 -15.09
N PRO A 299 8.70 -12.00 -15.29
CA PRO A 299 8.71 -12.85 -16.49
C PRO A 299 7.96 -12.22 -17.67
N GLU A 300 8.52 -12.25 -18.89
CA GLU A 300 7.88 -11.79 -20.15
C GLU A 300 7.37 -12.97 -21.03
N GLY A 301 7.18 -14.14 -20.41
CA GLY A 301 6.75 -15.37 -21.07
C GLY A 301 7.82 -16.07 -21.90
N ARG A 302 7.65 -17.38 -22.11
CA ARG A 302 8.56 -18.27 -22.88
C ARG A 302 10.01 -18.21 -22.35
N GLY A 303 10.19 -18.32 -21.03
CA GLY A 303 11.48 -18.23 -20.36
C GLY A 303 12.22 -16.88 -20.44
N ARG A 304 11.59 -15.82 -20.96
CA ARG A 304 12.19 -14.47 -21.02
C ARG A 304 11.87 -13.68 -19.76
N CYS A 305 12.77 -12.77 -19.41
CA CYS A 305 12.68 -11.98 -18.19
C CYS A 305 13.00 -10.52 -18.45
N ARG A 306 12.23 -9.63 -17.82
CA ARG A 306 12.49 -8.21 -17.71
C ARG A 306 13.10 -7.92 -16.35
N GLN A 307 14.11 -7.06 -16.32
CA GLN A 307 14.71 -6.58 -15.07
C GLN A 307 14.27 -5.16 -14.70
N THR A 308 13.58 -4.42 -15.58
CA THR A 308 13.34 -2.98 -15.37
C THR A 308 11.92 -2.67 -14.94
N PHE A 309 11.20 -3.62 -14.36
CA PHE A 309 9.90 -3.33 -13.75
C PHE A 309 10.11 -2.41 -12.53
N GLN A 310 9.20 -1.47 -12.32
CA GLN A 310 9.25 -0.49 -11.23
C GLN A 310 7.87 0.17 -11.08
N GLY A 311 7.70 0.89 -9.97
CA GLY A 311 6.43 1.50 -9.59
C GLY A 311 5.97 0.95 -8.24
N THR A 312 5.00 1.62 -7.62
CA THR A 312 4.34 1.08 -6.43
C THR A 312 3.61 -0.23 -6.72
N SER A 313 3.33 -0.54 -8.00
CA SER A 313 2.88 -1.87 -8.44
C SER A 313 3.81 -3.02 -8.10
N ALA A 314 5.12 -2.80 -8.00
CA ALA A 314 6.05 -3.82 -7.52
C ALA A 314 6.07 -3.90 -5.99
N ALA A 315 5.60 -2.85 -5.31
CA ALA A 315 5.76 -2.72 -3.87
C ALA A 315 4.69 -3.50 -3.11
N ALA A 316 3.43 -3.38 -3.52
CA ALA A 316 2.30 -4.12 -2.97
C ALA A 316 2.47 -5.66 -3.02
N PRO A 317 2.81 -6.30 -4.16
CA PRO A 317 3.02 -7.75 -4.21
C PRO A 317 4.25 -8.20 -3.38
N MET A 318 5.29 -7.37 -3.29
CA MET A 318 6.45 -7.67 -2.44
C MET A 318 6.06 -7.69 -0.96
N ALA A 319 5.22 -6.75 -0.52
CA ALA A 319 4.65 -6.75 0.82
C ALA A 319 3.68 -7.92 1.03
N ALA A 320 2.84 -8.27 0.05
CA ALA A 320 1.95 -9.42 0.12
C ALA A 320 2.74 -10.72 0.35
N GLY A 321 3.85 -10.92 -0.36
CA GLY A 321 4.76 -12.05 -0.12
C GLY A 321 5.36 -12.03 1.29
N ALA A 322 5.88 -10.89 1.78
CA ALA A 322 6.42 -10.80 3.13
C ALA A 322 5.36 -11.08 4.22
N ILE A 323 4.12 -10.63 4.00
CA ILE A 323 2.99 -10.94 4.88
C ILE A 323 2.66 -12.44 4.85
N ALA A 324 2.75 -13.09 3.68
CA ALA A 324 2.56 -14.55 3.60
C ALA A 324 3.59 -15.32 4.44
N LEU A 325 4.85 -14.86 4.48
CA LEU A 325 5.86 -15.44 5.38
C LEU A 325 5.45 -15.31 6.86
N ALA A 326 4.94 -14.14 7.26
CA ALA A 326 4.44 -13.93 8.62
C ALA A 326 3.20 -14.78 8.94
N LEU A 327 2.28 -14.98 7.97
CA LEU A 327 1.11 -15.85 8.13
C LEU A 327 1.48 -17.33 8.21
N GLN A 328 2.50 -17.78 7.49
CA GLN A 328 3.02 -19.14 7.67
C GLN A 328 3.57 -19.33 9.09
N ALA A 329 4.26 -18.32 9.63
CA ALA A 329 4.78 -18.35 11.00
C ALA A 329 3.66 -18.35 12.06
N ASN A 330 2.56 -17.65 11.81
CA ASN A 330 1.39 -17.63 12.68
C ASN A 330 0.09 -17.44 11.88
N PRO A 331 -0.62 -18.52 11.54
CA PRO A 331 -1.84 -18.43 10.72
C PRO A 331 -3.02 -17.78 11.48
N ARG A 332 -2.87 -17.57 12.80
CA ARG A 332 -3.92 -16.98 13.64
C ARG A 332 -3.97 -15.46 13.60
N LEU A 333 -2.97 -14.79 13.02
CA LEU A 333 -2.96 -13.33 12.88
C LEU A 333 -4.22 -12.85 12.15
N GLY A 334 -4.90 -11.86 12.71
CA GLY A 334 -5.95 -11.11 12.02
C GLY A 334 -5.38 -9.98 11.16
N TRP A 335 -6.22 -9.40 10.31
CA TRP A 335 -5.81 -8.31 9.41
C TRP A 335 -5.23 -7.09 10.15
N ARG A 336 -5.78 -6.75 11.33
CA ARG A 336 -5.25 -5.69 12.22
C ARG A 336 -3.95 -6.08 12.89
N ASP A 337 -3.77 -7.35 13.23
CA ASP A 337 -2.50 -7.82 13.80
C ASP A 337 -1.35 -7.60 12.83
N VAL A 338 -1.58 -7.83 11.54
CA VAL A 338 -0.60 -7.54 10.48
C VAL A 338 -0.28 -6.05 10.41
N GLN A 339 -1.28 -5.16 10.52
CA GLN A 339 -1.03 -3.71 10.59
C GLN A 339 -0.15 -3.35 11.80
N HIS A 340 -0.48 -3.85 12.99
CA HIS A 340 0.34 -3.61 14.20
C HIS A 340 1.77 -4.13 14.07
N ILE A 341 1.95 -5.31 13.46
CA ILE A 341 3.28 -5.87 13.22
C ILE A 341 4.06 -4.93 12.29
N LEU A 342 3.49 -4.52 11.16
CA LEU A 342 4.16 -3.58 10.24
C LEU A 342 4.58 -2.28 10.94
N VAL A 343 3.71 -1.69 11.75
CA VAL A 343 4.00 -0.45 12.50
C VAL A 343 5.15 -0.64 13.48
N ARG A 344 5.25 -1.82 14.12
CA ARG A 344 6.27 -2.11 15.14
C ARG A 344 7.61 -2.55 14.56
N THR A 345 7.62 -3.17 13.38
CA THR A 345 8.80 -3.85 12.84
C THR A 345 9.41 -3.16 11.63
N SER A 346 8.73 -2.17 11.04
CA SER A 346 9.30 -1.40 9.94
C SER A 346 10.53 -0.59 10.38
N ARG A 347 11.52 -0.49 9.51
CA ARG A 347 12.80 0.19 9.75
C ARG A 347 12.82 1.54 9.05
N VAL A 348 13.40 2.55 9.66
CA VAL A 348 13.71 3.82 8.97
C VAL A 348 14.89 3.55 8.00
N PRO A 349 14.67 3.60 6.67
CA PRO A 349 15.66 3.17 5.69
C PRO A 349 16.79 4.20 5.47
N ASP A 350 16.48 5.49 5.58
CA ASP A 350 17.44 6.59 5.51
C ASP A 350 16.99 7.71 6.47
N SER A 351 17.66 7.83 7.62
CA SER A 351 17.37 8.86 8.61
C SER A 351 17.78 10.27 8.16
N GLY A 352 18.54 10.39 7.06
CA GLY A 352 18.93 11.66 6.45
C GLY A 352 17.90 12.23 5.47
N GLU A 353 16.88 11.46 5.07
CA GLU A 353 15.77 11.97 4.26
C GLU A 353 14.91 12.95 5.09
N SER A 354 14.62 14.12 4.53
CA SER A 354 13.77 15.10 5.20
C SER A 354 12.32 14.63 5.25
N GLY A 355 11.62 14.93 6.34
CA GLY A 355 10.19 14.66 6.49
C GLY A 355 9.85 13.57 7.50
N TRP A 356 10.83 12.81 7.99
CA TRP A 356 10.65 11.90 9.12
C TRP A 356 10.22 12.67 10.36
N LYS A 357 9.21 12.14 11.05
CA LYS A 357 8.71 12.65 12.32
C LYS A 357 8.53 11.49 13.29
N VAL A 358 8.42 11.80 14.57
CA VAL A 358 8.08 10.85 15.62
C VAL A 358 6.75 11.30 16.21
N ASN A 359 5.80 10.37 16.34
CA ASN A 359 4.52 10.65 16.98
C ASN A 359 4.63 10.57 18.51
N ALA A 360 3.58 10.91 19.25
CA ALA A 360 3.63 10.94 20.70
C ALA A 360 3.76 9.55 21.35
N ALA A 361 3.48 8.48 20.61
CA ALA A 361 3.68 7.09 21.01
C ALA A 361 5.08 6.55 20.66
N GLY A 362 5.97 7.37 20.09
CA GLY A 362 7.35 7.00 19.78
C GLY A 362 7.53 6.32 18.41
N HIS A 363 6.52 6.30 17.56
CA HIS A 363 6.62 5.72 16.22
C HIS A 363 7.14 6.74 15.20
N HIS A 364 8.16 6.35 14.43
CA HIS A 364 8.61 7.10 13.27
C HIS A 364 7.59 7.03 12.13
N PHE A 365 7.37 8.13 11.41
CA PHE A 365 6.53 8.13 10.21
C PHE A 365 7.01 9.14 9.16
N HIS A 366 6.68 8.85 7.89
CA HIS A 366 6.97 9.67 6.73
C HIS A 366 5.90 9.51 5.64
N LEU A 367 5.47 10.59 4.98
CA LEU A 367 4.33 10.55 4.04
C LEU A 367 4.50 9.60 2.86
N LYS A 368 5.73 9.34 2.41
CA LYS A 368 6.01 8.39 1.31
C LYS A 368 6.51 7.01 1.76
N ALA A 369 6.88 6.88 3.02
CA ALA A 369 7.49 5.66 3.56
C ALA A 369 6.65 4.99 4.66
N GLY A 370 5.54 5.61 5.07
CA GLY A 370 4.77 5.16 6.23
C GLY A 370 5.65 5.09 7.46
N PHE A 371 5.56 3.99 8.20
CA PHE A 371 6.40 3.70 9.36
C PHE A 371 7.83 3.24 9.01
N GLY A 372 8.13 3.03 7.73
CA GLY A 372 9.44 2.56 7.29
C GLY A 372 9.39 1.55 6.16
N VAL A 373 10.56 1.02 5.81
CA VAL A 373 10.65 -0.19 5.01
C VAL A 373 10.24 -1.39 5.85
N LEU A 374 9.43 -2.30 5.30
CA LEU A 374 9.14 -3.56 5.98
C LEU A 374 10.42 -4.40 6.15
N ASP A 375 10.46 -5.20 7.21
CA ASP A 375 11.54 -6.14 7.53
C ASP A 375 10.92 -7.52 7.75
N ALA A 376 11.11 -8.44 6.80
CA ALA A 376 10.46 -9.74 6.80
C ALA A 376 10.89 -10.60 8.01
N GLU A 377 12.16 -10.54 8.42
CA GLU A 377 12.64 -11.26 9.59
C GLU A 377 12.00 -10.74 10.88
N ALA A 378 11.97 -9.42 11.07
CA ALA A 378 11.36 -8.80 12.23
C ALA A 378 9.86 -9.08 12.29
N MET A 379 9.17 -9.04 11.14
CA MET A 379 7.75 -9.40 11.03
C MET A 379 7.50 -10.86 11.46
N VAL A 380 8.28 -11.81 10.96
CA VAL A 380 8.15 -13.24 11.28
C VAL A 380 8.48 -13.51 12.75
N LYS A 381 9.52 -12.87 13.29
CA LYS A 381 9.88 -12.96 14.71
C LYS A 381 8.74 -12.45 15.59
N ALA A 382 8.15 -11.30 15.26
CA ALA A 382 6.99 -10.76 15.98
C ALA A 382 5.76 -11.67 15.87
N ALA A 383 5.50 -12.23 14.68
CA ALA A 383 4.36 -13.10 14.42
C ALA A 383 4.32 -14.35 15.31
N ARG A 384 5.46 -15.04 15.50
CA ARG A 384 5.55 -16.31 16.27
C ARG A 384 5.01 -16.21 17.70
N GLY A 385 5.23 -15.07 18.35
CA GLY A 385 4.77 -14.81 19.72
C GLY A 385 3.57 -13.88 19.82
N TRP A 386 2.93 -13.52 18.69
CA TRP A 386 1.93 -12.46 18.68
C TRP A 386 0.64 -12.86 19.41
N LYS A 387 0.24 -12.02 20.36
CA LYS A 387 -1.08 -12.07 21.00
C LYS A 387 -2.00 -11.14 20.22
N ASN A 388 -3.01 -11.71 19.56
CA ASN A 388 -3.93 -10.93 18.73
C ASN A 388 -4.51 -9.74 19.50
N VAL A 389 -4.74 -8.63 18.79
CA VAL A 389 -5.33 -7.43 19.38
C VAL A 389 -6.80 -7.64 19.76
N GLY A 390 -7.33 -6.74 20.59
CA GLY A 390 -8.73 -6.75 21.00
C GLY A 390 -9.70 -6.51 19.85
N GLN A 391 -11.00 -6.53 20.14
CA GLN A 391 -12.02 -6.12 19.17
C GLN A 391 -11.72 -4.68 18.68
N LEU A 392 -11.96 -4.43 17.39
CA LEU A 392 -11.90 -3.09 16.83
C LEU A 392 -13.04 -2.25 17.42
N ILE A 393 -12.67 -1.13 18.01
CA ILE A 393 -13.61 -0.13 18.50
C ILE A 393 -13.60 1.03 17.50
N LYS A 394 -14.80 1.48 17.12
CA LYS A 394 -15.01 2.66 16.28
C LYS A 394 -15.83 3.68 17.05
N TRP A 395 -15.38 4.92 17.06
CA TRP A 395 -16.13 6.06 17.61
C TRP A 395 -16.11 7.20 16.61
N THR A 396 -17.26 7.84 16.40
CA THR A 396 -17.40 8.98 15.49
C THR A 396 -17.90 10.19 16.27
N SER A 397 -17.22 11.32 16.08
CA SER A 397 -17.60 12.58 16.72
C SER A 397 -18.92 13.11 16.17
N GLN A 398 -19.55 14.02 16.90
CA GLN A 398 -20.52 14.91 16.28
C GLN A 398 -19.83 15.72 15.17
N LYS A 399 -20.57 16.02 14.10
CA LYS A 399 -20.06 16.86 13.02
C LYS A 399 -20.00 18.31 13.51
N VAL A 400 -18.86 18.95 13.31
CA VAL A 400 -18.73 20.40 13.40
C VAL A 400 -19.36 20.97 12.14
N THR A 401 -20.58 21.47 12.27
CA THR A 401 -21.37 22.10 11.20
C THR A 401 -21.93 23.41 11.70
N ASP A 402 -21.06 24.33 12.08
CA ASP A 402 -21.49 25.67 12.47
C ASP A 402 -21.26 26.64 11.31
N LYS A 403 -22.29 27.42 11.01
CA LYS A 403 -22.26 28.69 10.24
C LYS A 403 -21.00 28.88 9.37
N LYS A 404 -21.00 28.38 8.13
CA LYS A 404 -19.98 28.61 7.07
C LYS A 404 -18.63 29.12 7.60
N ILE A 405 -17.80 28.23 8.16
CA ILE A 405 -16.45 28.64 8.61
C ILE A 405 -15.67 29.09 7.38
N LEU A 406 -15.33 30.37 7.33
CA LEU A 406 -14.58 30.96 6.23
C LEU A 406 -13.13 30.47 6.26
N LEU A 407 -12.61 30.13 5.08
CA LEU A 407 -11.25 29.72 4.85
C LEU A 407 -10.54 30.86 4.10
N PRO A 408 -10.04 31.90 4.80
CA PRO A 408 -9.35 33.02 4.17
C PRO A 408 -8.06 32.55 3.49
N HIS A 409 -7.43 33.42 2.69
CA HIS A 409 -6.10 33.18 2.10
C HIS A 409 -4.99 33.18 3.18
N ASN A 410 -5.03 32.17 4.04
CA ASN A 410 -4.09 31.85 5.12
C ASN A 410 -4.50 30.48 5.69
N SER A 411 -4.40 30.28 7.02
CA SER A 411 -4.81 29.06 7.70
C SER A 411 -5.99 29.32 8.65
N ALA A 412 -6.94 28.38 8.67
CA ALA A 412 -8.00 28.29 9.67
C ALA A 412 -7.75 27.06 10.56
N SER A 413 -8.03 27.17 11.85
CA SER A 413 -7.92 26.07 12.82
C SER A 413 -9.30 25.76 13.41
N ILE A 414 -9.72 24.52 13.29
CA ILE A 414 -11.03 24.04 13.70
C ILE A 414 -10.85 23.01 14.82
N PRO A 415 -11.08 23.40 16.08
CA PRO A 415 -10.92 22.50 17.21
C PRO A 415 -12.11 21.53 17.31
N LEU A 416 -11.83 20.31 17.77
CA LEU A 416 -12.82 19.28 18.06
C LEU A 416 -12.41 18.56 19.35
N LEU A 417 -13.27 18.60 20.37
CA LEU A 417 -13.01 17.94 21.63
C LEU A 417 -13.46 16.47 21.58
N VAL A 418 -12.54 15.56 21.90
CA VAL A 418 -12.83 14.14 22.10
C VAL A 418 -12.73 13.83 23.59
N GLN A 419 -13.80 13.31 24.17
CA GLN A 419 -13.83 12.88 25.57
C GLN A 419 -14.19 11.40 25.64
N LYS A 420 -13.44 10.61 26.44
CA LYS A 420 -13.74 9.19 26.61
C LYS A 420 -15.12 8.96 27.23
N SER A 421 -15.63 9.92 28.01
CA SER A 421 -17.00 9.90 28.55
C SER A 421 -18.10 9.88 27.47
N THR A 422 -17.81 10.35 26.26
CA THR A 422 -18.74 10.29 25.11
C THR A 422 -18.68 8.94 24.38
N MET A 423 -17.71 8.09 24.74
CA MET A 423 -17.63 6.71 24.28
C MET A 423 -18.44 5.82 25.23
N LYS A 424 -19.07 4.75 24.71
CA LYS A 424 -19.75 3.78 25.58
C LYS A 424 -18.70 3.13 26.50
N PRO A 425 -19.00 2.79 27.78
CA PRO A 425 -18.01 2.27 28.74
C PRO A 425 -17.19 1.04 28.25
N ASN A 426 -17.79 0.19 27.42
CA ASN A 426 -17.13 -0.97 26.81
C ASN A 426 -16.46 -0.70 25.45
N HIS A 427 -16.50 0.55 24.98
CA HIS A 427 -16.03 1.01 23.68
C HIS A 427 -15.08 2.23 23.80
N CYS A 428 -14.37 2.38 24.92
CA CYS A 428 -13.29 3.36 25.02
C CYS A 428 -12.10 2.88 24.17
N ILE A 429 -11.51 3.81 23.41
CA ILE A 429 -10.27 3.57 22.66
C ILE A 429 -9.12 4.08 23.53
N ASP A 430 -8.20 3.18 23.91
CA ASP A 430 -7.00 3.55 24.67
C ASP A 430 -5.78 3.71 23.76
N LEU A 431 -5.73 2.91 22.68
CA LEU A 431 -4.67 2.94 21.68
C LEU A 431 -5.29 3.14 20.31
N LEU A 432 -4.96 4.27 19.68
CA LEU A 432 -5.35 4.54 18.31
C LEU A 432 -4.67 3.59 17.32
N GLU A 433 -5.39 3.24 16.27
CA GLU A 433 -4.87 2.51 15.10
C GLU A 433 -5.01 3.40 13.86
N SER A 434 -6.20 3.92 13.61
CA SER A 434 -6.44 4.83 12.49
C SER A 434 -7.40 5.95 12.86
N VAL A 435 -7.22 7.10 12.21
CA VAL A 435 -8.13 8.24 12.31
C VAL A 435 -8.58 8.61 10.91
N VAL A 436 -9.89 8.74 10.73
CA VAL A 436 -10.50 9.25 9.49
C VAL A 436 -11.07 10.63 9.78
N ALA A 437 -10.55 11.64 9.10
CA ALA A 437 -11.11 12.99 9.09
C ALA A 437 -12.04 13.14 7.88
N THR A 438 -13.35 13.23 8.13
CA THR A 438 -14.33 13.52 7.09
C THR A 438 -14.47 15.02 6.96
N VAL A 439 -14.12 15.58 5.81
CA VAL A 439 -14.03 17.02 5.57
C VAL A 439 -14.87 17.39 4.35
N GLY A 440 -15.73 18.41 4.50
CA GLY A 440 -16.47 19.02 3.39
C GLY A 440 -16.01 20.46 3.20
N ILE A 441 -15.50 20.79 2.01
CA ILE A 441 -15.03 22.13 1.63
C ILE A 441 -15.72 22.56 0.35
N ALA A 442 -16.03 23.84 0.23
CA ALA A 442 -16.64 24.45 -0.94
C ALA A 442 -16.01 25.82 -1.26
N ASP A 443 -16.37 26.37 -2.44
CA ASP A 443 -16.04 27.72 -2.91
C ASP A 443 -14.54 28.04 -3.11
N VAL A 444 -13.68 27.01 -3.14
CA VAL A 444 -12.23 27.14 -3.34
C VAL A 444 -11.68 25.95 -4.16
N PRO A 445 -10.67 26.14 -5.03
CA PRO A 445 -10.02 25.02 -5.71
C PRO A 445 -9.33 24.07 -4.73
N TYR A 446 -9.59 22.76 -4.82
CA TYR A 446 -8.98 21.79 -3.90
C TYR A 446 -7.47 21.68 -4.04
N GLY A 447 -6.94 21.87 -5.24
CA GLY A 447 -5.50 21.84 -5.46
C GLY A 447 -4.71 22.89 -4.67
N ASP A 448 -5.40 23.94 -4.20
CA ASP A 448 -4.84 25.00 -3.39
C ASP A 448 -5.05 24.82 -1.88
N ILE A 449 -5.70 23.73 -1.45
CA ILE A 449 -5.91 23.41 -0.04
C ILE A 449 -4.86 22.43 0.46
N GLU A 450 -4.28 22.73 1.62
CA GLU A 450 -3.56 21.76 2.45
C GLU A 450 -4.34 21.48 3.73
N LEU A 451 -4.36 20.22 4.14
CA LEU A 451 -5.02 19.79 5.36
C LEU A 451 -4.03 19.14 6.30
N PHE A 452 -4.09 19.54 7.56
CA PHE A 452 -3.35 18.91 8.64
C PHE A 452 -4.31 18.57 9.78
N LEU A 453 -4.07 17.43 10.41
CA LEU A 453 -4.73 17.05 11.64
C LEU A 453 -3.69 17.04 12.76
N VAL A 454 -4.03 17.63 13.89
CA VAL A 454 -3.21 17.66 15.10
C VAL A 454 -3.90 16.88 16.20
N SER A 455 -3.21 15.90 16.79
CA SER A 455 -3.72 15.12 17.92
C SER A 455 -3.59 15.90 19.24
N PRO A 456 -4.31 15.49 20.30
CA PRO A 456 -4.19 16.10 21.63
C PRO A 456 -2.76 16.06 22.19
N SER A 457 -1.99 15.04 21.80
CA SER A 457 -0.61 14.87 22.21
C SER A 457 0.40 15.69 21.37
N GLY A 458 -0.08 16.48 20.41
CA GLY A 458 0.73 17.41 19.63
C GLY A 458 1.30 16.85 18.32
N THR A 459 1.05 15.59 17.99
CA THR A 459 1.46 15.03 16.68
C THR A 459 0.72 15.75 15.56
N ARG A 460 1.45 16.18 14.53
CA ARG A 460 0.90 16.88 13.37
C ARG A 460 1.04 16.06 12.08
N SER A 461 -0.08 15.54 11.60
CA SER A 461 -0.20 14.76 10.37
C SER A 461 -0.67 15.63 9.20
N GLN A 462 0.04 15.64 8.08
CA GLN A 462 -0.45 16.22 6.83
C GLN A 462 -1.32 15.19 6.11
N ILE A 463 -2.63 15.45 6.03
CA ILE A 463 -3.60 14.51 5.44
C ILE A 463 -3.93 14.85 3.98
N LEU A 464 -3.66 16.09 3.56
CA LEU A 464 -3.70 16.51 2.15
C LEU A 464 -2.56 17.50 1.88
N THR A 465 -1.74 17.19 0.87
CA THR A 465 -0.76 18.11 0.28
C THR A 465 -1.40 18.92 -0.84
N ARG A 466 -0.82 20.06 -1.20
CA ARG A 466 -1.25 20.80 -2.41
C ARG A 466 -1.18 19.90 -3.64
N ARG A 467 -2.15 20.08 -4.53
CA ARG A 467 -2.22 19.39 -5.83
C ARG A 467 -2.44 20.42 -6.95
N PRO A 468 -1.40 21.11 -7.44
CA PRO A 468 -1.54 22.25 -8.35
C PRO A 468 -2.22 21.93 -9.69
N HIS A 469 -2.35 20.66 -10.06
CA HIS A 469 -3.08 20.23 -11.26
C HIS A 469 -4.59 20.10 -11.04
N ASP A 470 -5.06 20.14 -9.78
CA ASP A 470 -6.46 20.09 -9.40
C ASP A 470 -7.07 21.49 -9.31
N ASN A 471 -7.72 21.91 -10.41
CA ASN A 471 -8.47 23.16 -10.47
C ASN A 471 -9.96 23.01 -10.14
N THR A 472 -10.37 21.84 -9.62
CA THR A 472 -11.76 21.54 -9.32
C THR A 472 -12.25 22.45 -8.21
N SER A 473 -13.32 23.21 -8.48
CA SER A 473 -13.94 24.16 -7.55
C SER A 473 -15.39 23.80 -7.21
N HIS A 474 -15.90 22.69 -7.75
CA HIS A 474 -17.20 22.13 -7.36
C HIS A 474 -17.11 21.48 -5.99
N GLN A 475 -18.22 21.33 -5.27
CA GLN A 475 -18.26 20.72 -3.93
C GLN A 475 -17.65 19.31 -3.90
N LEU A 476 -16.64 19.10 -3.05
CA LEU A 476 -16.15 17.81 -2.65
C LEU A 476 -17.14 17.33 -1.60
N ALA A 477 -18.07 16.49 -2.03
CA ALA A 477 -18.98 15.81 -1.12
C ALA A 477 -18.13 15.10 -0.06
N HIS A 478 -18.23 15.55 1.20
CA HIS A 478 -17.67 14.96 2.42
C HIS A 478 -16.64 13.83 2.18
N TRP A 479 -15.36 14.17 2.06
CA TRP A 479 -14.31 13.20 1.76
C TRP A 479 -13.62 12.70 3.02
N ASP A 480 -13.32 11.40 3.03
CA ASP A 480 -12.67 10.71 4.13
C ASP A 480 -11.15 10.72 3.93
N PHE A 481 -10.44 11.47 4.77
CA PHE A 481 -8.97 11.48 4.80
C PHE A 481 -8.46 10.55 5.91
N LEU A 482 -7.76 9.49 5.53
CA LEU A 482 -7.14 8.56 6.48
C LEU A 482 -5.79 9.09 6.96
N THR A 483 -5.50 8.86 8.24
CA THR A 483 -4.16 8.97 8.79
C THR A 483 -3.86 7.87 9.78
N LEU A 484 -2.69 7.27 9.62
CA LEU A 484 -2.12 6.27 10.51
C LEU A 484 -1.10 6.88 11.48
N HIS A 485 -0.72 8.14 11.32
CA HIS A 485 0.41 8.74 12.07
C HIS A 485 0.18 8.86 13.57
N PHE A 486 -1.05 8.69 14.05
CA PHE A 486 -1.41 8.71 15.47
C PHE A 486 -1.46 7.31 16.10
N TRP A 487 -0.97 6.28 15.39
CA TRP A 487 -0.96 4.92 15.90
C TRP A 487 -0.32 4.85 17.29
N GLY A 488 -1.01 4.23 18.24
CA GLY A 488 -0.59 4.07 19.62
C GLY A 488 -0.87 5.26 20.54
N GLU A 489 -1.35 6.40 20.05
CA GLU A 489 -1.65 7.56 20.89
C GLU A 489 -2.99 7.42 21.63
N ASP A 490 -3.10 8.12 22.78
CA ASP A 490 -4.38 8.35 23.47
C ASP A 490 -5.21 9.39 22.68
N PRO A 491 -6.46 9.07 22.29
CA PRO A 491 -7.29 9.99 21.54
C PRO A 491 -7.92 11.13 22.35
N GLU A 492 -7.87 11.10 23.68
CA GLU A 492 -8.60 12.05 24.52
C GLU A 492 -8.00 13.46 24.51
N GLY A 493 -8.86 14.47 24.33
CA GLY A 493 -8.50 15.88 24.36
C GLY A 493 -8.85 16.61 23.06
N TRP A 494 -8.18 17.74 22.83
CA TRP A 494 -8.44 18.62 21.70
C TRP A 494 -7.72 18.16 20.44
N TRP A 495 -8.50 17.80 19.43
CA TRP A 495 -8.03 17.65 18.06
C TRP A 495 -8.17 18.96 17.31
N THR A 496 -7.26 19.23 16.36
CA THR A 496 -7.36 20.43 15.52
C THR A 496 -7.20 20.07 14.06
N LEU A 497 -8.21 20.36 13.24
CA LEU A 497 -8.07 20.41 11.79
C LEU A 497 -7.50 21.79 11.43
N VAL A 498 -6.36 21.81 10.77
CA VAL A 498 -5.76 23.02 10.20
C VAL A 498 -5.95 22.97 8.68
N VAL A 499 -6.65 23.97 8.16
CA VAL A 499 -6.92 24.13 6.73
C VAL A 499 -6.12 25.33 6.23
N SER A 500 -5.13 25.10 5.38
CA SER A 500 -4.35 26.16 4.75
C SER A 500 -4.82 26.37 3.31
N ASN A 501 -5.28 27.58 3.00
CA ASN A 501 -5.79 27.97 1.68
C ASN A 501 -4.77 28.87 0.96
N HIS A 502 -4.29 28.38 -0.18
CA HIS A 502 -3.29 29.03 -1.02
C HIS A 502 -3.88 29.67 -2.29
N ALA A 503 -5.22 29.65 -2.45
CA ALA A 503 -5.88 30.17 -3.64
C ALA A 503 -5.85 31.70 -3.68
N ASP A 504 -5.44 32.29 -4.81
CA ASP A 504 -5.33 33.75 -4.94
C ASP A 504 -6.70 34.43 -4.75
N ARG A 505 -6.81 35.27 -3.70
CA ARG A 505 -7.98 36.11 -3.35
C ARG A 505 -9.33 35.38 -3.25
N ARG A 506 -9.34 34.04 -3.12
CA ARG A 506 -10.57 33.25 -2.92
C ARG A 506 -10.70 32.82 -1.46
N VAL A 507 -11.90 33.02 -0.92
CA VAL A 507 -12.28 32.56 0.41
C VAL A 507 -13.11 31.30 0.24
N GLY A 508 -12.59 30.17 0.74
CA GLY A 508 -13.34 28.93 0.77
C GLY A 508 -14.28 28.85 1.97
N VAL A 509 -15.07 27.79 2.03
CA VAL A 509 -15.95 27.49 3.16
C VAL A 509 -15.73 26.06 3.61
N LEU A 510 -15.50 25.87 4.92
CA LEU A 510 -15.63 24.55 5.53
C LEU A 510 -17.11 24.30 5.83
N GLU A 511 -17.69 23.31 5.18
CA GLU A 511 -19.08 22.90 5.34
C GLU A 511 -19.26 21.96 6.52
N SER A 512 -18.30 21.07 6.73
CA SER A 512 -18.34 20.11 7.83
C SER A 512 -16.96 19.54 8.14
N PHE A 513 -16.78 19.16 9.40
CA PHE A 513 -15.65 18.35 9.85
C PHE A 513 -16.10 17.35 10.92
N SER A 514 -15.69 16.09 10.80
CA SER A 514 -15.84 15.10 11.87
C SER A 514 -14.66 14.13 11.90
N LEU A 515 -14.47 13.49 13.05
CA LEU A 515 -13.47 12.43 13.22
C LEU A 515 -14.16 11.09 13.43
N THR A 516 -13.65 10.06 12.76
CA THR A 516 -13.88 8.66 13.13
C THR A 516 -12.57 8.08 13.64
N LEU A 517 -12.55 7.75 14.92
CA LEU A 517 -11.43 7.13 15.62
C LEU A 517 -11.61 5.61 15.62
N ARG A 518 -10.52 4.90 15.33
CA ARG A 518 -10.48 3.45 15.24
C ARG A 518 -9.31 2.96 16.06
N GLY A 519 -9.54 1.99 16.95
CA GLY A 519 -8.49 1.48 17.80
C GLY A 519 -8.95 0.35 18.69
N THR A 520 -8.24 0.15 19.79
CA THR A 520 -8.53 -0.91 20.74
C THR A 520 -8.37 -0.45 22.19
N LYS A 521 -8.90 -1.25 23.12
CA LYS A 521 -8.58 -1.09 24.54
C LYS A 521 -7.18 -1.63 24.82
N LEU A 522 -6.50 -1.05 25.81
CA LEU A 522 -5.27 -1.62 26.35
C LEU A 522 -5.57 -3.05 26.84
N ARG A 523 -4.97 -4.06 26.20
CA ARG A 523 -4.87 -5.38 26.82
C ARG A 523 -3.73 -5.27 27.83
N TYR A 524 -4.04 -5.35 29.12
CA TYR A 524 -3.03 -5.68 30.13
C TYR A 524 -2.26 -6.91 29.63
N SER A 525 -0.93 -6.79 29.61
CA SER A 525 0.03 -7.75 29.06
C SER A 525 -0.29 -9.17 29.51
#